data_AF-A0AAW2VW07-F1
#
_entry.id   AF-A0AAW2VW07-F1
#
_cell.length_a   1.000
_cell.length_b   1.000
_cell.length_c   1.000
_cell.angle_alpha   90.00
_cell.angle_beta   90.00
_cell.angle_gamma   90.00
#
_symmetry.space_group_name_H-M   'P 1'
#
loop_
_entity.id
_entity.type
_entity.pdbx_description
1 polymer ?
#
loop_
_entity_poly.entity_id
_entity_poly.type
_entity_poly.pdbx_seq_one_letter_code
_entity_poly.pdbx_strand_id
1 'polypeptide(L)'
;MKDLSLTVEKIDTCKNGYMLYWKDDVDLEYCKFCGDARYKPTRGQDPRRKKSLYAVLRYLPLTQRLQRLYSSRAVVKHMAWYATHQTKEGSMCHPSNVEA
;
A
#
# COMPACT_ATOMS: atom_id res chain seq x y z
N MET A 1 -21.42 9.52 10.79
CA MET A 1 -20.59 8.68 9.89
C MET A 1 -19.14 9.03 10.16
N LYS A 2 -18.28 8.06 10.50
CA LYS A 2 -16.84 8.32 10.64
C LYS A 2 -16.30 8.67 9.25
N ASP A 3 -15.60 9.79 9.14
CA ASP A 3 -15.07 10.26 7.87
C ASP A 3 -13.95 9.30 7.42
N LEU A 4 -14.23 8.49 6.40
CA LEU A 4 -13.27 7.54 5.83
C LEU A 4 -12.37 8.30 4.84
N SER A 5 -11.51 9.15 5.39
CA SER A 5 -10.56 9.97 4.67
C SER A 5 -9.68 9.15 3.72
N LEU A 6 -9.40 9.64 2.51
CA LEU A 6 -8.46 8.99 1.57
C LEU A 6 -7.02 9.31 1.98
N THR A 7 -6.57 8.72 3.09
CA THR A 7 -5.19 8.88 3.53
C THR A 7 -4.22 8.33 2.49
N VAL A 8 -3.07 8.99 2.38
CA VAL A 8 -1.96 8.57 1.55
C VAL A 8 -0.73 8.58 2.44
N GLU A 9 -0.13 7.41 2.60
CA GLU A 9 1.12 7.25 3.33
C GLU A 9 2.29 7.40 2.37
N LYS A 10 3.36 8.05 2.81
CA LYS A 10 4.59 8.18 2.05
C LYS A 10 5.62 7.24 2.65
N ILE A 11 6.15 6.35 1.83
CA ILE A 11 7.18 5.39 2.21
C ILE A 11 8.40 5.68 1.37
N ASP A 12 9.54 5.86 2.02
CA ASP A 12 10.79 6.12 1.33
C ASP A 12 11.26 4.84 0.64
N THR A 13 11.84 4.97 -0.55
CA THR A 13 12.33 3.80 -1.29
C THR A 13 13.76 4.02 -1.75
N CYS A 14 14.47 2.91 -1.97
CA CYS A 14 15.71 2.96 -2.72
C CYS A 14 15.45 3.58 -4.11
N LYS A 15 16.46 4.26 -4.66
CA LYS A 15 16.45 4.87 -6.01
C LYS A 15 15.93 3.91 -7.09
N ASN A 16 16.32 2.63 -7.01
CA ASN A 16 15.96 1.60 -8.00
C ASN A 16 14.71 0.80 -7.59
N GLY A 17 14.09 1.11 -6.44
CA GLY A 17 12.87 0.44 -5.97
C GLY A 17 13.05 -0.93 -5.31
N TYR A 18 14.28 -1.43 -5.15
CA TYR A 18 14.55 -2.76 -4.56
C TYR A 18 14.18 -2.88 -3.08
N MET A 19 14.07 -1.76 -2.36
CA MET A 19 13.84 -1.75 -0.92
C MET A 19 12.94 -0.59 -0.53
N LEU A 20 12.04 -0.85 0.42
CA LEU A 20 11.27 0.15 1.14
C LEU A 20 11.95 0.40 2.48
N TYR A 21 12.15 1.65 2.87
CA TYR A 21 12.62 2.02 4.20
C TYR A 21 11.41 2.06 5.14
N TRP A 22 10.93 0.88 5.54
CA TRP A 22 9.71 0.71 6.32
C TRP A 22 9.89 -0.30 7.44
N LYS A 23 9.18 -0.10 8.56
CA LYS A 23 9.27 -0.90 9.79
C LYS A 23 10.71 -0.99 10.29
N ASP A 24 11.28 -2.18 10.33
CA ASP A 24 12.62 -2.45 10.87
C ASP A 24 13.73 -1.75 10.05
N ASP A 25 13.42 -1.33 8.82
CA ASP A 25 14.36 -0.70 7.90
C ASP A 25 14.25 0.83 7.85
N VAL A 26 13.46 1.42 8.76
CA VAL A 26 13.18 2.87 8.76
C VAL A 26 14.42 3.73 9.02
N ASP A 27 15.41 3.23 9.76
CA ASP A 27 16.61 3.99 10.13
C ASP A 27 17.80 3.75 9.18
N LEU A 28 17.63 2.89 8.17
CA LEU A 28 18.70 2.63 7.22
C LEU A 28 18.93 3.84 6.31
N GLU A 29 20.20 4.16 6.10
CA GLU A 29 20.65 5.19 5.16
C GLU A 29 21.10 4.60 3.82
N TYR A 30 21.26 3.28 3.74
CA TYR A 30 21.73 2.57 2.55
C TYR A 30 20.83 1.37 2.25
N CYS A 31 20.65 1.09 0.96
CA CYS A 31 19.88 -0.05 0.49
C CYS A 31 20.62 -1.37 0.76
N LYS A 32 19.95 -2.34 1.40
CA LYS A 32 20.53 -3.69 1.65
C LYS A 32 20.89 -4.46 0.39
N PHE A 33 20.22 -4.18 -0.74
CA PHE A 33 20.35 -4.96 -1.96
C PHE A 33 21.33 -4.36 -2.97
N CYS A 34 21.35 -3.04 -3.13
CA CYS A 34 22.22 -2.37 -4.10
C CYS A 34 23.28 -1.47 -3.47
N GLY A 35 23.29 -1.28 -2.15
CA GLY A 35 24.24 -0.41 -1.46
C GLY A 35 24.05 1.09 -1.69
N ASP A 36 23.10 1.49 -2.55
CA ASP A 36 22.85 2.91 -2.85
C ASP A 36 22.34 3.67 -1.63
N ALA A 37 22.74 4.93 -1.52
CA ALA A 37 22.27 5.84 -0.48
C ALA A 37 20.77 6.16 -0.63
N ARG A 38 20.09 6.32 0.51
CA ARG A 38 18.69 6.75 0.60
C ARG A 38 18.47 8.20 0.17
N TYR A 39 19.43 9.06 0.50
CA TYR A 39 19.33 10.51 0.32
C TYR A 39 20.24 11.00 -0.80
N LYS A 40 19.77 12.01 -1.54
CA LYS A 40 20.55 12.74 -2.52
C LYS A 40 21.70 13.50 -1.84
N PRO A 41 22.87 13.61 -2.49
CA PRO A 41 23.97 14.41 -1.96
C PRO A 41 23.51 15.87 -1.82
N THR A 42 23.74 16.44 -0.64
CA THR A 42 23.40 17.83 -0.36
C THR A 42 24.61 18.72 -0.65
N ARG A 43 24.42 19.79 -1.44
CA ARG A 43 25.46 20.80 -1.64
C ARG A 43 25.54 21.71 -0.41
N GLY A 44 26.67 21.66 0.28
CA GLY A 44 26.93 22.39 1.53
C GLY A 44 26.70 21.53 2.78
N GLN A 45 27.62 21.62 3.73
CA GLN A 45 27.57 20.92 5.03
C GLN A 45 26.71 21.71 6.04
N ASP A 46 25.48 22.10 5.68
CA ASP A 46 24.56 22.65 6.67
C ASP A 46 23.82 21.49 7.37
N PRO A 47 24.15 21.17 8.64
CA PRO A 47 23.51 20.10 9.37
C PRO A 47 22.02 20.35 9.65
N ARG A 48 21.52 21.59 9.48
CA ARG A 48 20.09 21.93 9.66
C ARG A 48 19.27 21.70 8.40
N ARG A 49 19.91 21.40 7.27
CA ARG A 49 19.21 21.22 5.99
C ARG A 49 18.55 19.85 5.92
N LYS A 50 17.25 19.81 5.61
CA LYS A 50 16.52 18.55 5.40
C LYS A 50 17.15 17.74 4.27
N LYS A 51 17.50 16.47 4.57
CA LYS A 51 17.98 15.51 3.57
C LYS A 51 16.90 15.29 2.51
N SER A 52 17.26 15.34 1.24
CA SER A 52 16.35 15.08 0.12
C SER A 52 16.41 13.61 -0.27
N LEU A 53 15.26 12.95 -0.42
CA LEU A 53 15.19 11.53 -0.79
C LEU A 53 15.39 11.32 -2.29
N TYR A 54 15.91 10.15 -2.67
CA TYR A 54 15.94 9.74 -4.08
C TYR A 54 14.55 9.42 -4.62
N ALA A 55 13.78 8.61 -3.89
CA ALA A 55 12.47 8.14 -4.31
C ALA A 55 11.51 7.96 -3.11
N VAL A 56 10.22 8.16 -3.37
CA VAL A 56 9.14 8.03 -2.39
C VAL A 56 7.97 7.30 -3.06
N LEU A 57 7.55 6.18 -2.47
CA LEU A 57 6.34 5.46 -2.80
C LEU A 57 5.16 6.07 -2.04
N ARG A 58 4.03 6.25 -2.74
CA ARG A 58 2.76 6.66 -2.11
C ARG A 58 1.90 5.42 -1.88
N TYR A 59 1.81 4.97 -0.64
CA TYR A 59 0.99 3.86 -0.23
C TYR A 59 -0.44 4.32 0.09
N LEU A 60 -1.40 3.51 -0.36
CA LEU A 60 -2.83 3.75 -0.23
C LEU A 60 -3.39 2.68 0.71
N PRO A 61 -3.61 2.98 2.01
CA PRO A 61 -4.00 1.96 2.99
C PRO A 61 -5.25 1.20 2.57
N LEU A 62 -5.12 -0.13 2.47
CA LEU A 62 -6.18 -0.99 1.96
C LEU A 62 -7.37 -1.03 2.91
N THR A 63 -7.13 -1.13 4.23
CA THR A 63 -8.18 -1.29 5.24
C THR A 63 -9.22 -0.17 5.18
N GLN A 64 -8.78 1.09 5.15
CA GLN A 64 -9.68 2.25 5.11
C GLN A 64 -10.47 2.31 3.79
N ARG A 65 -9.85 1.91 2.69
CA ARG A 65 -10.49 1.86 1.36
C ARG A 65 -11.53 0.75 1.27
N LEU A 66 -11.21 -0.43 1.81
CA LEU A 66 -12.15 -1.54 1.92
C LEU A 66 -13.33 -1.14 2.81
N GLN A 67 -13.11 -0.57 3.99
CA GLN A 67 -14.19 -0.07 4.86
C GLN A 67 -15.12 0.89 4.09
N ARG A 68 -14.56 1.76 3.24
CA ARG A 68 -15.36 2.67 2.40
C ARG A 68 -16.14 1.93 1.31
N LEU A 69 -15.54 0.95 0.64
CA LEU A 69 -16.22 0.12 -0.35
C LEU A 69 -17.39 -0.65 0.27
N TYR A 70 -17.19 -1.25 1.45
CA TYR A 70 -18.23 -1.96 2.19
C TYR A 70 -19.31 -1.04 2.77
N SER A 71 -18.99 0.24 3.00
CA SER A 71 -19.98 1.23 3.44
C SER A 71 -20.93 1.69 2.31
N SER A 72 -20.56 1.47 1.04
CA SER A 72 -21.38 1.88 -0.11
C SER A 72 -22.44 0.84 -0.44
N ARG A 73 -23.73 1.19 -0.29
CA ARG A 73 -24.87 0.30 -0.63
C ARG A 73 -24.86 -0.15 -2.09
N ALA A 74 -24.30 0.64 -2.99
CA ALA A 74 -24.20 0.30 -4.41
C ALA A 74 -23.18 -0.82 -4.68
N VAL A 75 -22.09 -0.85 -3.92
CA VAL A 75 -20.95 -1.74 -4.19
C VAL A 75 -20.92 -2.94 -3.23
N VAL A 76 -21.52 -2.82 -2.04
CA VAL A 76 -21.50 -3.86 -1.00
C VAL A 76 -22.06 -5.20 -1.47
N LYS A 77 -23.09 -5.20 -2.34
CA LYS A 77 -23.67 -6.44 -2.89
C LYS A 77 -22.66 -7.22 -3.73
N HIS A 78 -21.83 -6.52 -4.51
CA HIS A 78 -20.79 -7.14 -5.32
C HIS A 78 -19.62 -7.61 -4.45
N MET A 79 -19.22 -6.81 -3.46
CA MET A 79 -18.12 -7.15 -2.55
C MET A 79 -18.45 -8.36 -1.65
N ALA A 80 -19.71 -8.49 -1.21
CA ALA A 80 -20.18 -9.59 -0.37
C ALA A 80 -20.71 -10.80 -1.18
N TRP A 81 -20.60 -10.77 -2.52
CA TRP A 81 -21.15 -11.82 -3.37
C TRP A 81 -20.55 -13.19 -3.05
N TYR A 82 -19.24 -13.26 -2.79
CA TYR A 82 -18.55 -14.52 -2.45
C TYR A 82 -19.18 -15.24 -1.24
N ALA A 83 -19.71 -14.49 -0.25
CA ALA A 83 -20.29 -15.07 0.96
C ALA A 83 -21.81 -15.32 0.86
N THR A 84 -22.49 -14.63 -0.05
CA THR A 84 -23.97 -14.60 -0.11
C THR A 84 -24.56 -15.30 -1.32
N HIS A 85 -23.76 -15.55 -2.35
CA HIS A 85 -24.22 -16.26 -3.53
C HIS A 85 -24.57 -17.71 -3.17
N GLN A 86 -25.68 -18.19 -3.74
CA GLN A 86 -26.07 -19.58 -3.66
C GLN A 86 -25.84 -20.20 -5.04
N THR A 87 -25.04 -21.26 -5.09
CA THR A 87 -24.93 -22.08 -6.29
C THR A 87 -26.17 -22.95 -6.42
N LYS A 88 -26.83 -22.90 -7.59
CA LYS A 88 -27.90 -23.84 -7.90
C LYS A 88 -27.29 -25.15 -8.38
N GLU A 89 -27.75 -26.26 -7.82
CA GLU A 89 -27.33 -27.60 -8.24
C GLU A 89 -27.62 -27.78 -9.75
N GLY A 90 -26.59 -28.22 -10.50
CA GLY A 90 -26.67 -28.37 -11.96
C GLY A 90 -26.41 -27.11 -12.80
N SER A 91 -26.09 -25.96 -12.19
CA SER A 91 -25.72 -24.74 -12.92
C SER A 91 -24.22 -24.46 -12.83
N MET A 92 -23.56 -24.22 -13.97
CA MET A 92 -22.17 -23.73 -13.99
C MET A 92 -22.11 -22.34 -13.36
N CYS A 93 -21.58 -22.27 -12.14
CA CYS A 93 -21.34 -21.03 -11.42
C CYS A 93 -19.85 -20.71 -11.44
N HIS A 94 -19.50 -19.42 -11.44
CA HIS A 94 -18.10 -19.02 -11.28
C HIS A 94 -17.61 -19.49 -9.89
N PRO A 95 -16.41 -20.08 -9.78
CA PRO A 95 -15.87 -20.48 -8.49
C PRO A 95 -15.75 -19.25 -7.60
N SER A 96 -16.31 -19.37 -6.42
CA SER A 96 -16.35 -18.34 -5.38
C SER A 96 -15.23 -18.47 -4.35
N ASN A 97 -14.56 -19.62 -4.35
CA ASN A 97 -13.50 -19.98 -3.43
C ASN A 97 -12.21 -20.17 -4.23
N VAL A 98 -11.10 -19.64 -3.72
CA VAL A 98 -9.74 -20.06 -4.12
C VAL A 98 -9.31 -21.13 -3.11
N GLU A 99 -10.01 -22.26 -3.10
CA GLU A 99 -9.44 -23.48 -2.54
C GLU A 99 -8.96 -24.29 -3.74
N ALA A 100 -7.64 -24.48 -3.81
CA ALA A 100 -6.98 -25.44 -4.68
C ALA A 100 -6.74 -26.73 -3.88
#